data_AF-A0A937Z5D1-F1
#
_entry.id   AF-A0A937Z5D1-F1
#
_cell.length_a   1.000
_cell.length_b   1.000
_cell.length_c   1.000
_cell.angle_alpha   90.00
_cell.angle_beta   90.00
_cell.angle_gamma   90.00
#
_symmetry.space_group_name_H-M   'P 1'
#
loop_
_entity.id
_entity.type
_entity.pdbx_description
1 polymer ?
#
loop_
_entity_poly.entity_id
_entity_poly.type
_entity_poly.pdbx_seq_one_letter_code
_entity_poly.pdbx_strand_id
1 'polypeptide(L)' 'MDFGEIATDRAEGAILAHAVRLGGGLFKKGRVLSSADVEALRAAGVAHVFAARLG' A
#
# COMPACT_ATOMS: atom_id res chain seq x y z
N MET A 1 -3.44 15.67 6.20
CA MET A 1 -2.52 14.52 6.11
C MET A 1 -3.29 13.33 6.63
N ASP A 2 -3.79 12.50 5.71
CA ASP A 2 -4.58 11.31 6.06
C ASP A 2 -3.61 10.16 6.31
N PHE A 3 -3.49 9.72 7.56
CA PHE A 3 -2.64 8.60 7.94
C PHE A 3 -3.49 7.53 8.62
N GLY A 4 -3.48 6.32 8.09
CA GLY A 4 -4.25 5.24 8.66
C GLY A 4 -4.36 4.02 7.75
N GLU A 5 -5.32 3.18 8.06
CA GLU A 5 -5.66 2.00 7.26
C GLU A 5 -6.47 2.43 6.03
N ILE A 6 -5.91 2.21 4.85
CA ILE A 6 -6.50 2.54 3.57
C ILE A 6 -6.79 1.23 2.83
N ALA A 7 -8.01 1.11 2.30
CA ALA A 7 -8.36 -0.02 1.42
C ALA A 7 -7.41 -0.03 0.23
N THR A 8 -6.87 -1.20 -0.13
CA THR A 8 -5.87 -1.34 -1.20
C THR A 8 -6.33 -0.67 -2.50
N ASP A 9 -7.62 -0.74 -2.83
CA ASP A 9 -8.22 -0.10 -4.02
C ASP A 9 -8.11 1.43 -4.05
N ARG A 10 -7.92 2.06 -2.88
CA ARG A 10 -7.77 3.50 -2.72
C ARG A 10 -6.36 3.91 -2.25
N ALA A 11 -5.44 2.95 -2.21
CA ALA A 11 -4.08 3.16 -1.73
C ALA A 11 -3.13 3.72 -2.79
N GLU A 12 -3.54 3.85 -4.06
CA GLU A 12 -2.75 4.49 -5.10
C GLU A 12 -2.38 5.94 -4.70
N GLY A 13 -1.10 6.29 -4.86
CA GLY A 13 -0.52 7.56 -4.43
C GLY A 13 -0.24 7.66 -2.93
N ALA A 14 -0.66 6.69 -2.12
CA ALA A 14 -0.37 6.68 -0.68
C ALA A 14 1.02 6.13 -0.39
N ILE A 15 1.64 6.62 0.68
CA ILE A 15 2.97 6.22 1.15
C ILE A 15 2.81 5.14 2.22
N LEU A 16 3.34 3.94 1.98
CA LEU A 16 3.31 2.85 2.96
C LEU A 16 3.95 3.27 4.28
N ALA A 17 3.21 3.13 5.38
CA ALA A 17 3.71 3.37 6.73
C ALA A 17 4.55 2.18 7.25
N HIS A 18 4.14 0.97 6.89
CA HIS A 18 4.77 -0.28 7.28
C HIS A 18 5.17 -1.11 6.05
N ALA A 19 6.13 -2.01 6.25
CA ALA A 19 6.50 -2.94 5.20
C ALA A 19 5.41 -4.02 5.05
N VAL A 20 5.05 -4.33 3.81
CA VAL A 20 4.04 -5.35 3.49
C VAL A 20 4.72 -6.50 2.78
N ARG A 21 4.54 -7.72 3.29
CA ARG A 21 5.01 -8.94 2.62
C ARG A 21 3.98 -9.33 1.58
N LEU A 22 4.45 -9.49 0.35
CA LEU A 22 3.71 -10.05 -0.77
C LEU A 22 4.26 -11.46 -1.04
N GLY A 23 3.45 -12.34 -1.64
CA GLY A 23 3.88 -13.71 -1.95
C GLY A 23 5.19 -13.79 -2.75
N GLY A 24 5.48 -12.77 -3.57
CA GLY A 24 6.72 -12.66 -4.36
C GLY A 24 7.76 -11.67 -3.87
N GLY A 25 7.57 -10.99 -2.71
CA GLY A 25 8.53 -9.98 -2.26
C GLY A 25 8.12 -9.17 -1.04
N LEU A 26 8.87 -8.10 -0.77
CA LEU A 26 8.62 -7.18 0.34
C LEU A 26 8.49 -5.75 -0.18
N PHE A 27 7.34 -5.13 0.07
CA PHE A 27 7.19 -3.69 -0.07
C PHE A 27 7.71 -3.02 1.18
N LYS A 28 8.70 -2.13 1.04
CA LYS A 28 9.31 -1.39 2.14
C LYS A 28 8.42 -0.19 2.53
N LYS A 29 8.44 0.19 3.81
CA LYS A 29 7.86 1.46 4.28
C LYS A 29 8.48 2.65 3.54
N GLY A 30 7.72 3.73 3.38
CA GLY A 30 8.11 4.92 2.63
C GLY A 30 7.95 4.80 1.11
N ARG A 31 7.49 3.65 0.61
CA ARG A 31 7.13 3.48 -0.80
C ARG A 31 5.82 4.21 -1.10
N VAL A 32 5.82 5.04 -2.14
CA VAL A 32 4.59 5.53 -2.77
C VAL A 32 4.00 4.39 -3.60
N LEU A 33 2.75 4.05 -3.36
CA LEU A 33 2.04 2.99 -4.06
C LEU A 33 1.59 3.47 -5.43
N SER A 34 2.10 2.84 -6.48
CA SER A 34 1.60 2.99 -7.85
C SER A 34 0.43 2.06 -8.13
N SER A 35 -0.23 2.23 -9.28
CA SER A 35 -1.29 1.32 -9.74
C SER A 35 -0.82 -0.15 -9.79
N ALA A 36 0.42 -0.39 -10.22
CA ALA A 36 1.02 -1.72 -10.24
C ALA A 36 1.27 -2.29 -8.83
N ASP A 37 1.60 -1.43 -7.86
CA ASP A 37 1.75 -1.85 -6.46
C ASP A 37 0.40 -2.24 -5.85
N VAL A 38 -0.66 -1.50 -6.18
CA VAL A 38 -2.04 -1.81 -5.76
C VAL A 38 -2.50 -3.16 -6.32
N GLU A 39 -2.25 -3.43 -7.61
CA GLU A 39 -2.53 -4.72 -8.23
C GLU A 39 -1.74 -5.86 -7.56
N ALA A 40 -0.46 -5.64 -7.25
CA ALA A 40 0.36 -6.64 -6.54
C ALA A 40 -0.14 -6.91 -5.12
N LEU A 41 -0.62 -5.88 -4.40
CA LEU A 41 -1.23 -6.01 -3.09
C LEU A 41 -2.56 -6.80 -3.17
N ARG A 42 -3.41 -6.50 -4.15
CA ARG A 42 -4.63 -7.27 -4.42
C ARG A 42 -4.33 -8.73 -4.74
N ALA A 43 -3.37 -8.98 -5.63
CA ALA A 43 -2.96 -10.33 -6.01
C ALA A 43 -2.38 -11.11 -4.83
N ALA A 44 -1.77 -10.43 -3.85
CA ALA A 44 -1.32 -11.01 -2.60
C ALA A 44 -2.43 -11.17 -1.53
N GLY A 45 -3.67 -10.79 -1.84
CA GLY A 45 -4.81 -10.89 -0.91
C GLY A 45 -4.82 -9.83 0.19
N VAL A 46 -4.07 -8.73 0.02
CA VAL A 46 -4.03 -7.64 1.00
C VAL A 46 -5.22 -6.71 0.76
N ALA A 47 -6.21 -6.76 1.64
CA ALA A 47 -7.41 -5.91 1.55
C ALA A 47 -7.16 -4.47 2.01
N HIS A 48 -6.28 -4.29 2.99
CA HIS A 48 -6.00 -3.01 3.61
C HIS A 48 -4.50 -2.84 3.86
N VAL A 49 -4.01 -1.61 3.70
CA VAL A 49 -2.63 -1.23 4.00
C VAL A 49 -2.60 -0.01 4.90
N PHE A 50 -1.64 0.03 5.82
CA PHE A 50 -1.35 1.24 6.57
C PHE A 50 -0.49 2.17 5.71
N ALA A 51 -1.06 3.31 5.32
CA ALA A 51 -0.40 4.27 4.46
C ALA A 51 -0.81 5.72 4.79
N ALA A 52 0.01 6.66 4.35
CA ALA A 52 -0.20 8.10 4.46
C ALA A 52 -0.56 8.67 3.09
N ARG A 53 -1.64 9.41 2.97
CA ARG A 53 -1.90 10.23 1.78
C ARG A 53 -1.56 11.69 2.09
N LEU A 54 -0.61 12.20 1.30
CA LEU A 54 -0.34 13.63 1.22
C LEU A 54 -1.44 14.20 0.32
N GLY A 55 -2.50 14.71 0.95
CA GLY A 55 -3.56 15.44 0.26
C GLY A 55 -3.07 16.77 -0.27
#